data_AF-A0A7T1Y155-F1
#
_entry.id   AF-A0A7T1Y155-F1
#
_cell.length_a   1.000
_cell.length_b   1.000
_cell.length_c   1.000
_cell.angle_alpha   90.00
_cell.angle_beta   90.00
_cell.angle_gamma   90.00
#
_symmetry.space_group_name_H-M   'P 1'
#
loop_
_entity.id
_entity.type
_entity.pdbx_description
1 polymer ?
#
loop_
_entity_poly.entity_id
_entity_poly.type
_entity_poly.pdbx_seq_one_letter_code
_entity_poly.pdbx_strand_id
1 'polypeptide(L)'
;MSNGATTQERQASPGSGSSAALLERLQQQFRGNPLIAVLIGGAAMIAIVVALLMWAREPEYRVLYSNLTEADGGRIISELDSRGVPYRFSEGGTALLVPGDSVHSLRLQLAEQGLPRGGNVGFELMDSQAFGVSQFAEQVNYQRGLEGELSRSIESLGPVERARVHLAMAKSSVFVRDREPAKASIIVTLEPGRVMGESQVAAIVHMVSSSVPDLAAENVTVVDHSGRMLSMPNSQGRGLDATQLDYIAEVERSFQQRIENILAPILGRDSISAQVAAQIDFSRREETSERYGPNQPPNEAAVRSRQTSLSYNGDDGVARGIPGALSNTPPGVAPSPIELPTDEEGELTEEAEQSLRALNNLSQDDVINYEVDRNVQHIQHRQGQVTRLTAAVVVDYREERDENGEWQRVALSEAEIAQIERLVRQAIGFSQARGDAIEVVNSPFSRVVEESEELEWWQSPEIHALALTAGRYLLVALGILLGYLLILRPLIKRHTERPVLAAAPGTGLQVRVGDDAEASEGELQAAGGEDDELRPYQKPKRKRRSSAYEDHLAELRELAQEDPRMIAMIVRSWMNKE
;
A
#
# COMPACT_ATOMS: atom_id res chain seq x y z
N MET A 1 -44.33 -14.10 -90.50
CA MET A 1 -45.16 -12.93 -90.13
C MET A 1 -44.40 -12.22 -89.01
N SER A 2 -43.39 -11.38 -89.28
CA SER A 2 -43.34 -10.19 -90.14
C SER A 2 -43.98 -8.96 -89.49
N ASN A 3 -43.38 -7.80 -89.81
CA ASN A 3 -43.74 -6.44 -89.39
C ASN A 3 -43.21 -6.08 -87.98
N GLY A 4 -42.46 -4.99 -87.81
CA GLY A 4 -41.99 -4.06 -88.83
C GLY A 4 -41.22 -2.88 -88.21
N ALA A 5 -40.17 -2.46 -88.91
CA ALA A 5 -39.20 -1.44 -88.52
C ALA A 5 -39.71 -0.17 -87.82
N THR A 6 -38.92 0.31 -86.87
CA THR A 6 -38.47 1.72 -86.86
C THR A 6 -37.04 1.81 -86.31
N THR A 7 -36.07 1.84 -87.21
CA THR A 7 -34.69 2.23 -86.88
C THR A 7 -34.65 3.74 -86.68
N GLN A 8 -34.22 4.21 -85.52
CA GLN A 8 -33.76 5.60 -85.35
C GLN A 8 -32.28 5.58 -85.00
N GLU A 9 -31.45 6.03 -85.93
CA GLU A 9 -30.07 6.42 -85.66
C GLU A 9 -30.05 7.53 -84.61
N ARG A 10 -29.54 7.24 -83.41
CA ARG A 10 -29.18 8.30 -82.47
C ARG A 10 -27.73 8.69 -82.71
N GLN A 11 -27.58 9.78 -83.44
CA GLN A 11 -26.31 10.36 -83.87
C GLN A 11 -25.28 10.44 -82.73
N ALA A 12 -24.04 10.03 -83.02
CA ALA A 12 -22.91 10.29 -82.15
C ALA A 12 -22.59 11.80 -82.18
N SER A 13 -22.89 12.51 -81.10
CA SER A 13 -22.52 13.92 -80.95
C SER A 13 -20.99 14.07 -80.79
N PRO A 14 -20.31 14.91 -81.59
CA PRO A 14 -18.89 15.20 -81.41
C PRO A 14 -18.67 16.16 -80.22
N GLY A 15 -18.77 15.64 -79.01
CA GLY A 15 -18.72 16.42 -77.76
C GLY A 15 -17.33 16.67 -77.16
N SER A 16 -16.27 16.02 -77.68
CA SER A 16 -14.91 16.07 -77.11
C SER A 16 -14.10 17.34 -77.44
N GLY A 17 -14.73 18.38 -77.98
CA GLY A 17 -14.07 19.63 -78.34
C GLY A 17 -14.00 20.67 -77.21
N SER A 18 -14.95 20.70 -76.27
CA SER A 18 -15.04 21.82 -75.30
C SER A 18 -14.10 21.70 -74.12
N SER A 19 -13.82 20.49 -73.61
CA SER A 19 -12.86 20.27 -72.53
C SER A 19 -11.43 20.54 -72.99
N ALA A 20 -11.06 20.07 -74.19
CA ALA A 20 -9.80 20.39 -74.83
C ALA A 20 -9.67 21.91 -75.10
N ALA A 21 -10.69 22.56 -75.66
CA ALA A 21 -10.66 24.01 -75.90
C ALA A 21 -10.67 24.86 -74.60
N LEU A 22 -11.28 24.37 -73.50
CA LEU A 22 -11.19 25.01 -72.19
C LEU A 22 -9.80 24.84 -71.57
N LEU A 23 -9.19 23.65 -71.70
CA LEU A 23 -7.82 23.40 -71.29
C LEU A 23 -6.82 24.22 -72.11
N GLU A 24 -6.99 24.34 -73.43
CA GLU A 24 -6.16 25.20 -74.29
C GLU A 24 -6.34 26.69 -73.97
N ARG A 25 -7.57 27.15 -73.72
CA ARG A 25 -7.83 28.56 -73.32
C ARG A 25 -7.23 28.87 -71.94
N LEU A 26 -7.33 27.96 -70.97
CA LEU A 26 -6.62 28.04 -69.70
C LEU A 26 -5.10 28.07 -69.94
N GLN A 27 -4.56 27.14 -70.73
CA GLN A 27 -3.13 27.03 -71.03
C GLN A 27 -2.56 28.24 -71.77
N GLN A 28 -3.37 28.93 -72.60
CA GLN A 28 -3.03 30.21 -73.21
C GLN A 28 -3.11 31.37 -72.20
N GLN A 29 -4.12 31.42 -71.31
CA GLN A 29 -4.14 32.41 -70.22
C GLN A 29 -2.95 32.25 -69.24
N PHE A 30 -2.53 31.02 -68.94
CA PHE A 30 -1.35 30.73 -68.12
C PHE A 30 -0.03 31.21 -68.74
N ARG A 31 0.04 31.42 -70.06
CA ARG A 31 1.22 32.00 -70.74
C ARG A 31 1.15 33.52 -70.88
N GLY A 32 -0.04 34.11 -70.83
CA GLY A 32 -0.26 35.55 -71.04
C GLY A 32 -0.17 36.41 -69.78
N ASN A 33 -0.47 35.88 -68.58
CA ASN A 33 -0.40 36.65 -67.34
C ASN A 33 0.17 35.82 -66.16
N PRO A 34 1.42 36.06 -65.74
CA PRO A 34 2.10 35.21 -64.76
C PRO A 34 1.50 35.26 -63.35
N LEU A 35 0.70 36.29 -63.03
CA LEU A 35 -0.01 36.35 -61.74
C LEU A 35 -0.93 35.14 -61.54
N ILE A 36 -1.59 34.63 -62.59
CA ILE A 36 -2.55 33.53 -62.47
C ILE A 36 -1.85 32.21 -62.12
N ALA A 37 -0.67 31.97 -62.70
CA ALA A 37 0.17 30.81 -62.37
C ALA A 37 0.69 30.87 -60.92
N VAL A 38 1.08 32.06 -60.43
CA VAL A 38 1.50 32.26 -59.04
C VAL A 38 0.32 32.11 -58.07
N LEU A 39 -0.86 32.61 -58.40
CA LEU A 39 -2.06 32.52 -57.55
C LEU A 39 -2.53 31.07 -57.42
N ILE A 40 -2.53 30.30 -58.52
CA ILE A 40 -2.91 28.88 -58.51
C ILE A 40 -1.83 28.00 -57.85
N GLY A 41 -0.54 28.29 -58.05
CA GLY A 41 0.55 27.64 -57.30
C GLY A 41 0.50 27.90 -55.80
N GLY A 42 0.17 29.14 -55.40
CA GLY A 42 -0.07 29.52 -54.01
C GLY A 42 -1.29 28.81 -53.41
N ALA A 43 -2.42 28.78 -54.14
CA ALA A 43 -3.62 28.06 -53.71
C ALA A 43 -3.38 26.55 -53.57
N ALA A 44 -2.60 25.94 -54.47
CA ALA A 44 -2.20 24.53 -54.36
C ALA A 44 -1.32 24.27 -53.13
N MET A 45 -0.34 25.14 -52.84
CA MET A 45 0.45 25.06 -51.61
C MET A 45 -0.41 25.20 -50.35
N ILE A 46 -1.34 26.15 -50.32
CA ILE A 46 -2.28 26.33 -49.19
C ILE A 46 -3.16 25.08 -49.03
N ALA A 47 -3.68 24.52 -50.13
CA ALA A 47 -4.46 23.28 -50.10
C ALA A 47 -3.65 22.08 -49.59
N ILE A 48 -2.38 21.95 -49.98
CA ILE A 48 -1.47 20.90 -49.46
C ILE A 48 -1.19 21.10 -47.96
N VAL A 49 -0.96 22.34 -47.51
CA VAL A 49 -0.74 22.65 -46.09
C VAL A 49 -2.01 22.36 -45.28
N VAL A 50 -3.20 22.73 -45.77
CA VAL A 50 -4.48 22.43 -45.12
C VAL A 50 -4.77 20.92 -45.12
N ALA A 51 -4.47 20.20 -46.19
CA ALA A 51 -4.61 18.75 -46.26
C ALA A 51 -3.66 18.03 -45.28
N LEU A 52 -2.40 18.48 -45.17
CA LEU A 52 -1.45 18.00 -44.16
C LEU A 52 -1.90 18.31 -42.73
N LEU A 53 -2.49 19.50 -42.49
CA LEU A 53 -3.04 19.88 -41.19
C LEU A 53 -4.30 19.08 -40.82
N MET A 54 -5.15 18.72 -41.78
CA MET A 54 -6.29 17.84 -41.53
C MET A 54 -5.87 16.38 -41.35
N TRP A 55 -4.91 15.89 -42.13
CA TRP A 55 -4.33 14.56 -41.94
C TRP A 55 -3.58 14.42 -40.61
N ALA A 56 -3.00 15.51 -40.10
CA ALA A 56 -2.40 15.56 -38.77
C ALA A 56 -3.42 15.65 -37.62
N ARG A 57 -4.72 15.83 -37.89
CA ARG A 57 -5.81 15.94 -36.91
C ARG A 57 -6.69 14.69 -36.93
N GLU A 58 -6.12 13.55 -36.55
CA GLU A 58 -6.95 12.41 -36.13
C GLU A 58 -7.62 12.72 -34.79
N PRO A 59 -8.93 12.47 -34.61
CA PRO A 59 -9.59 12.66 -33.33
C PRO A 59 -9.07 11.62 -32.33
N GLU A 60 -8.59 12.09 -31.18
CA GLU A 60 -8.07 11.25 -30.11
C GLU A 60 -9.22 10.41 -29.51
N TYR A 61 -9.18 9.09 -29.71
CA TYR A 61 -10.11 8.16 -29.07
C TYR A 61 -9.62 7.87 -27.66
N ARG A 62 -10.49 8.08 -26.66
CA ARG A 62 -10.21 7.83 -25.25
C ARG A 62 -11.17 6.78 -24.71
N VAL A 63 -10.73 6.02 -23.70
CA VAL A 63 -11.52 4.96 -23.07
C VAL A 63 -12.70 5.58 -22.31
N LEU A 64 -13.92 5.20 -22.70
CA LEU A 64 -15.15 5.55 -21.99
C LEU A 64 -15.32 4.67 -20.75
N TYR A 65 -15.30 3.35 -20.94
CA TYR A 65 -15.29 2.33 -19.89
C TYR A 65 -14.37 1.17 -20.28
N SER A 66 -13.77 0.54 -19.27
CA SER A 66 -12.95 -0.67 -19.36
C SER A 66 -13.56 -1.77 -18.49
N ASN A 67 -13.35 -3.03 -18.88
CA ASN A 67 -13.85 -4.21 -18.17
C ASN A 67 -15.39 -4.28 -18.07
N LEU A 68 -16.09 -3.86 -19.13
CA LEU A 68 -17.55 -3.95 -19.22
C LEU A 68 -18.01 -5.41 -19.28
N THR A 69 -19.11 -5.72 -18.59
CA THR A 69 -19.82 -6.98 -18.81
C THR A 69 -20.48 -6.98 -20.20
N GLU A 70 -20.66 -8.15 -20.81
CA GLU A 70 -21.31 -8.25 -22.13
C GLU A 70 -22.75 -7.66 -22.12
N ALA A 71 -23.44 -7.77 -20.98
CA ALA A 71 -24.78 -7.22 -20.76
C ALA A 71 -24.80 -5.69 -20.61
N ASP A 72 -23.84 -5.09 -19.89
CA ASP A 72 -23.70 -3.63 -19.81
C ASP A 72 -23.20 -3.05 -21.14
N GLY A 73 -22.24 -3.74 -21.78
CA GLY A 73 -21.70 -3.38 -23.09
C GLY A 73 -22.79 -3.26 -24.15
N GLY A 74 -23.64 -4.27 -24.30
CA GLY A 74 -24.75 -4.23 -25.26
C GLY A 74 -25.73 -3.07 -25.03
N ARG A 75 -25.98 -2.69 -23.77
CA ARG A 75 -26.84 -1.56 -23.42
C ARG A 75 -26.18 -0.21 -23.72
N ILE A 76 -24.93 -0.04 -23.32
CA ILE A 76 -24.15 1.18 -23.59
C ILE A 76 -23.97 1.37 -25.11
N ILE A 77 -23.73 0.30 -25.87
CA ILE A 77 -23.68 0.35 -27.34
C ILE A 77 -25.02 0.81 -27.90
N SER A 78 -26.15 0.24 -27.46
CA SER A 78 -27.48 0.66 -27.94
C SER A 78 -27.80 2.13 -27.66
N GLU A 79 -27.27 2.69 -26.56
CA GLU A 79 -27.43 4.09 -26.20
C GLU A 79 -26.48 5.02 -26.98
N LEU A 80 -25.25 4.57 -27.28
CA LEU A 80 -24.33 5.31 -28.15
C LEU A 80 -24.82 5.33 -29.60
N ASP A 81 -25.36 4.21 -30.09
CA ASP A 81 -26.01 4.11 -31.40
C ASP A 81 -27.25 5.01 -31.49
N SER A 82 -28.11 5.04 -30.45
CA SER A 82 -29.30 5.91 -30.42
C SER A 82 -28.95 7.41 -30.48
N ARG A 83 -27.78 7.77 -29.96
CA ARG A 83 -27.23 9.14 -29.96
C ARG A 83 -26.30 9.45 -31.15
N GLY A 84 -26.03 8.47 -32.02
CA GLY A 84 -25.13 8.61 -33.17
C GLY A 84 -23.66 8.87 -32.81
N VAL A 85 -23.19 8.40 -31.65
CA VAL A 85 -21.82 8.59 -31.19
C VAL A 85 -20.92 7.49 -31.79
N PRO A 86 -19.86 7.82 -32.54
CA PRO A 86 -18.95 6.82 -33.08
C PRO A 86 -18.13 6.19 -31.94
N TYR A 87 -18.17 4.86 -31.84
CA TYR A 87 -17.37 4.09 -30.88
C TYR A 87 -16.39 3.14 -31.58
N ARG A 88 -15.38 2.71 -30.84
CA ARG A 88 -14.41 1.67 -31.23
C ARG A 88 -14.13 0.76 -30.03
N PHE A 89 -13.76 -0.48 -30.28
CA PHE A 89 -13.22 -1.37 -29.24
C PHE A 89 -11.70 -1.26 -29.21
N SER A 90 -11.08 -1.49 -28.05
CA SER A 90 -9.62 -1.68 -27.99
C SER A 90 -9.23 -3.02 -28.61
N GLU A 91 -7.94 -3.21 -28.87
CA GLU A 91 -7.39 -4.46 -29.44
C GLU A 91 -7.65 -5.70 -28.55
N GLY A 92 -8.08 -5.52 -27.29
CA GLY A 92 -8.50 -6.60 -26.38
C GLY A 92 -10.01 -6.77 -26.22
N GLY A 93 -10.86 -5.98 -26.90
CA GLY A 93 -12.33 -6.07 -26.84
C GLY A 93 -13.00 -5.64 -25.52
N THR A 94 -12.25 -5.55 -24.42
CA THR A 94 -12.74 -5.26 -23.07
C THR A 94 -12.92 -3.77 -22.75
N ALA A 95 -12.51 -2.87 -23.64
CA ALA A 95 -12.63 -1.43 -23.46
C ALA A 95 -13.31 -0.77 -24.67
N LEU A 96 -14.24 0.14 -24.37
CA LEU A 96 -15.00 0.91 -25.34
C LEU A 96 -14.45 2.32 -25.41
N LEU A 97 -14.04 2.76 -26.61
CA LEU A 97 -13.46 4.08 -26.86
C LEU A 97 -14.44 4.97 -27.63
N VAL A 98 -14.45 6.26 -27.28
CA VAL A 98 -15.22 7.32 -27.94
C VAL A 98 -14.32 8.55 -28.16
N PRO A 99 -14.71 9.54 -29.00
CA PRO A 99 -13.93 10.77 -29.18
C PRO A 99 -13.70 11.50 -27.84
N GLY A 100 -12.46 11.90 -27.59
CA GLY A 100 -12.00 12.45 -26.32
C GLY A 100 -12.82 13.64 -25.79
N ASP A 101 -13.36 14.46 -26.69
CA ASP A 101 -14.21 15.62 -26.39
C ASP A 101 -15.56 15.25 -25.75
N SER A 102 -16.02 14.01 -25.95
CA SER A 102 -17.35 13.52 -25.54
C SER A 102 -17.34 12.61 -24.32
N VAL A 103 -16.17 12.15 -23.85
CA VAL A 103 -16.06 11.14 -22.77
C VAL A 103 -16.78 11.55 -21.49
N HIS A 104 -16.56 12.80 -21.04
CA HIS A 104 -17.08 13.27 -19.75
C HIS A 104 -18.60 13.49 -19.76
N SER A 105 -19.14 14.05 -20.85
CA SER A 105 -20.59 14.23 -21.02
C SER A 105 -21.31 12.90 -21.18
N LEU A 106 -20.73 11.94 -21.92
CA LEU A 106 -21.30 10.61 -22.08
C LEU A 106 -21.28 9.81 -20.78
N ARG A 107 -20.21 9.87 -19.97
CA ARG A 107 -20.20 9.24 -18.63
C ARG A 107 -21.30 9.78 -17.72
N LEU A 108 -21.51 11.09 -17.70
CA LEU A 108 -22.58 11.70 -16.89
C LEU A 108 -23.96 11.23 -17.37
N GLN A 109 -24.20 11.24 -18.67
CA GLN A 109 -25.47 10.85 -19.28
C GLN A 109 -25.78 9.35 -19.16
N LEU A 110 -24.76 8.48 -19.18
CA LEU A 110 -24.92 7.04 -18.94
C LEU A 110 -25.16 6.77 -17.44
N ALA A 111 -24.49 7.51 -16.56
CA ALA A 111 -24.74 7.44 -15.12
C ALA A 111 -26.16 7.90 -14.73
N GLU A 112 -26.72 8.92 -15.39
CA GLU A 112 -28.14 9.33 -15.24
C GLU A 112 -29.12 8.20 -15.57
N GLN A 113 -28.74 7.26 -16.43
CA GLN A 113 -29.54 6.08 -16.80
C GLN A 113 -29.22 4.83 -15.95
N GLY A 114 -28.32 4.95 -14.97
CA GLY A 114 -27.82 3.84 -14.18
C GLY A 114 -27.02 2.82 -15.02
N LEU A 115 -26.20 3.29 -15.96
CA LEU A 115 -25.27 2.47 -16.74
C LEU A 115 -23.81 2.85 -16.42
N PRO A 116 -22.88 1.87 -16.28
CA PRO A 116 -23.13 0.42 -16.17
C PRO A 116 -23.80 0.06 -14.83
N ARG A 117 -24.54 -1.06 -14.78
CA ARG A 117 -25.23 -1.49 -13.54
C ARG A 117 -24.34 -2.25 -12.57
N GLY A 118 -23.24 -2.83 -13.07
CA GLY A 118 -22.35 -3.66 -12.26
C GLY A 118 -22.89 -5.08 -12.04
N GLY A 119 -22.00 -6.00 -11.68
CA GLY A 119 -22.26 -7.45 -11.75
C GLY A 119 -23.15 -8.03 -10.64
N ASN A 120 -23.46 -7.27 -9.58
CA ASN A 120 -24.12 -7.75 -8.36
C ASN A 120 -25.36 -6.90 -8.04
N VAL A 121 -26.56 -7.49 -8.10
CA VAL A 121 -27.82 -6.85 -7.67
C VAL A 121 -28.01 -7.01 -6.16
N GLY A 122 -28.09 -5.89 -5.44
CA GLY A 122 -28.35 -5.84 -4.00
C GLY A 122 -29.83 -5.64 -3.66
N PHE A 123 -30.12 -4.83 -2.64
CA PHE A 123 -31.51 -4.59 -2.19
C PHE A 123 -32.40 -3.82 -3.18
N GLU A 124 -31.84 -3.30 -4.29
CA GLU A 124 -32.56 -2.74 -5.44
C GLU A 124 -33.65 -3.70 -6.02
N LEU A 125 -33.49 -5.01 -5.80
CA LEU A 125 -34.49 -6.03 -6.15
C LEU A 125 -35.78 -5.96 -5.30
N MET A 126 -35.74 -5.26 -4.17
CA MET A 126 -36.89 -5.00 -3.30
C MET A 126 -37.73 -3.82 -3.80
N ASP A 127 -37.09 -2.76 -4.27
CA ASP A 127 -37.73 -1.50 -4.69
C ASP A 127 -38.68 -1.65 -5.90
N SER A 128 -38.50 -2.71 -6.68
CA SER A 128 -39.23 -2.98 -7.93
C SER A 128 -40.29 -4.08 -7.82
N GLN A 129 -40.68 -4.49 -6.59
CA GLN A 129 -41.64 -5.57 -6.41
C GLN A 129 -43.08 -5.18 -6.76
N ALA A 130 -43.75 -6.07 -7.51
CA ALA A 130 -45.16 -5.93 -7.83
C ALA A 130 -46.04 -6.18 -6.60
N PHE A 131 -47.13 -5.42 -6.46
CA PHE A 131 -48.12 -5.65 -5.41
C PHE A 131 -48.73 -7.05 -5.52
N GLY A 132 -48.74 -7.80 -4.39
CA GLY A 132 -49.31 -9.14 -4.31
C GLY A 132 -48.31 -10.31 -4.44
N VAL A 133 -47.00 -10.06 -4.26
CA VAL A 133 -45.99 -11.13 -4.14
C VAL A 133 -46.25 -12.05 -2.94
N SER A 134 -45.86 -13.32 -3.07
CA SER A 134 -45.87 -14.29 -1.97
C SER A 134 -44.73 -14.02 -1.00
N GLN A 135 -44.94 -14.26 0.30
CA GLN A 135 -43.90 -14.19 1.34
C GLN A 135 -42.65 -15.03 1.00
N PHE A 136 -42.81 -16.15 0.28
CA PHE A 136 -41.66 -16.94 -0.20
C PHE A 136 -40.84 -16.19 -1.26
N ALA A 137 -41.49 -15.48 -2.18
CA ALA A 137 -40.82 -14.67 -3.19
C ALA A 137 -40.14 -13.44 -2.57
N GLU A 138 -40.79 -12.80 -1.60
CA GLU A 138 -40.20 -11.74 -0.78
C GLU A 138 -38.94 -12.21 -0.04
N GLN A 139 -39.01 -13.37 0.63
CA GLN A 139 -37.87 -13.95 1.35
C GLN A 139 -36.71 -14.33 0.41
N VAL A 140 -36.99 -14.90 -0.77
CA VAL A 140 -35.97 -15.20 -1.79
C VAL A 140 -35.33 -13.92 -2.34
N ASN A 141 -36.11 -12.87 -2.59
CA ASN A 141 -35.59 -11.58 -3.04
C ASN A 141 -34.76 -10.89 -1.94
N TYR A 142 -35.20 -10.97 -0.68
CA TYR A 142 -34.43 -10.48 0.47
C TYR A 142 -33.09 -11.20 0.61
N GLN A 143 -33.07 -12.54 0.52
CA GLN A 143 -31.83 -13.31 0.54
C GLN A 143 -30.89 -12.89 -0.60
N ARG A 144 -31.40 -12.79 -1.83
CA ARG A 144 -30.59 -12.38 -2.99
C ARG A 144 -30.04 -10.96 -2.84
N GLY A 145 -30.83 -10.04 -2.29
CA GLY A 145 -30.37 -8.68 -1.99
C GLY A 145 -29.27 -8.65 -0.94
N LEU A 146 -29.41 -9.44 0.13
CA LEU A 146 -28.41 -9.59 1.18
C LEU A 146 -27.11 -10.23 0.66
N GLU A 147 -27.19 -11.29 -0.16
CA GLU A 147 -26.04 -11.87 -0.86
C GLU A 147 -25.32 -10.82 -1.73
N GLY A 148 -26.08 -9.99 -2.45
CA GLY A 148 -25.56 -8.89 -3.26
C GLY A 148 -24.83 -7.81 -2.45
N GLU A 149 -25.41 -7.32 -1.34
CA GLU A 149 -24.76 -6.31 -0.49
C GLU A 149 -23.53 -6.86 0.25
N LEU A 150 -23.57 -8.12 0.68
CA LEU A 150 -22.41 -8.75 1.30
C LEU A 150 -21.28 -8.91 0.27
N SER A 151 -21.59 -9.30 -0.97
CA SER A 151 -20.64 -9.27 -2.08
C SER A 151 -20.04 -7.87 -2.28
N ARG A 152 -20.86 -6.81 -2.40
CA ARG A 152 -20.38 -5.42 -2.55
C ARG A 152 -19.52 -4.94 -1.38
N SER A 153 -19.87 -5.34 -0.16
CA SER A 153 -19.12 -4.99 1.06
C SER A 153 -17.74 -5.67 1.09
N ILE A 154 -17.66 -6.95 0.69
CA ILE A 154 -16.39 -7.68 0.59
C ILE A 154 -15.54 -7.16 -0.58
N GLU A 155 -16.16 -6.77 -1.69
CA GLU A 155 -15.50 -6.11 -2.84
C GLU A 155 -14.91 -4.74 -2.51
N SER A 156 -15.37 -4.07 -1.44
CA SER A 156 -14.76 -2.83 -0.95
C SER A 156 -13.43 -3.03 -0.20
N LEU A 157 -13.06 -4.29 0.10
CA LEU A 157 -11.82 -4.63 0.79
C LEU A 157 -10.65 -4.67 -0.20
N GLY A 158 -9.58 -3.93 0.11
CA GLY A 158 -8.49 -3.63 -0.83
C GLY A 158 -7.78 -4.79 -1.57
N PRO A 159 -7.73 -6.07 -1.13
CA PRO A 159 -7.16 -7.14 -1.95
C PRO A 159 -8.19 -7.88 -2.83
N VAL A 160 -9.48 -7.55 -2.76
CA VAL A 160 -10.58 -8.29 -3.41
C VAL A 160 -11.00 -7.59 -4.71
N GLU A 161 -10.83 -8.27 -5.85
CA GLU A 161 -11.34 -7.82 -7.15
C GLU A 161 -12.86 -8.07 -7.26
N ARG A 162 -13.31 -9.23 -6.75
CA ARG A 162 -14.70 -9.69 -6.89
C ARG A 162 -15.05 -10.73 -5.83
N ALA A 163 -16.26 -10.66 -5.27
CA ALA A 163 -16.75 -11.60 -4.26
C ALA A 163 -18.10 -12.21 -4.66
N ARG A 164 -18.32 -13.47 -4.32
CA ARG A 164 -19.62 -14.14 -4.43
C ARG A 164 -19.97 -14.77 -3.10
N VAL A 165 -21.11 -14.37 -2.54
CA VAL A 165 -21.65 -14.91 -1.29
C VAL A 165 -22.84 -15.81 -1.62
N HIS A 166 -22.85 -17.01 -1.05
CA HIS A 166 -23.98 -17.93 -1.05
C HIS A 166 -24.44 -18.16 0.37
N LEU A 167 -25.72 -17.91 0.64
CA LEU A 167 -26.29 -17.97 1.98
C LEU A 167 -27.31 -19.10 2.11
N ALA A 168 -27.26 -19.82 3.22
CA ALA A 168 -28.29 -20.74 3.66
C ALA A 168 -28.90 -20.19 4.94
N MET A 169 -30.06 -19.54 4.84
CA MET A 169 -30.78 -18.97 5.98
C MET A 169 -31.41 -20.07 6.85
N ALA A 170 -31.36 -19.89 8.17
CA ALA A 170 -32.06 -20.77 9.11
C ALA A 170 -33.59 -20.71 8.89
N LYS A 171 -34.27 -21.86 8.90
CA LYS A 171 -35.73 -21.94 8.74
C LYS A 171 -36.41 -21.77 10.08
N SER A 172 -37.20 -20.71 10.24
CA SER A 172 -38.06 -20.52 11.41
C SER A 172 -39.22 -21.53 11.40
N SER A 173 -39.16 -22.51 12.31
CA SER A 173 -40.24 -23.48 12.53
C SER A 173 -40.65 -23.53 13.99
N VAL A 174 -41.96 -23.57 14.23
CA VAL A 174 -42.58 -23.63 15.56
C VAL A 174 -42.53 -25.05 16.16
N PHE A 175 -42.19 -26.06 15.35
CA PHE A 175 -42.41 -27.47 15.67
C PHE A 175 -41.13 -28.33 15.84
N VAL A 176 -39.93 -27.73 15.84
CA VAL A 176 -38.68 -28.49 15.74
C VAL A 176 -37.73 -28.17 16.91
N ARG A 177 -37.20 -29.22 17.55
CA ARG A 177 -36.14 -29.14 18.58
C ARG A 177 -34.77 -28.88 17.96
N ASP A 178 -34.54 -29.42 16.78
CA ASP A 178 -33.31 -29.32 16.00
C ASP A 178 -33.45 -28.20 14.94
N ARG A 179 -32.94 -27.01 15.24
CA ARG A 179 -32.84 -25.92 14.26
C ARG A 179 -31.55 -26.08 13.46
N GLU A 180 -31.63 -26.15 12.14
CA GLU A 180 -30.46 -26.03 11.28
C GLU A 180 -29.93 -24.57 11.36
N PRO A 181 -28.68 -24.32 11.80
CA PRO A 181 -28.12 -22.98 11.86
C PRO A 181 -27.86 -22.44 10.45
N ALA A 182 -27.77 -21.12 10.33
CA ALA A 182 -27.42 -20.51 9.05
C ALA A 182 -25.98 -20.86 8.66
N LYS A 183 -25.69 -20.90 7.35
CA LYS A 183 -24.36 -21.17 6.79
C LYS A 183 -24.06 -20.24 5.63
N ALA A 184 -22.79 -19.87 5.47
CA ALA A 184 -22.36 -19.02 4.35
C ALA A 184 -21.13 -19.62 3.65
N SER A 185 -21.13 -19.57 2.31
CA SER A 185 -19.97 -19.90 1.48
C SER A 185 -19.60 -18.69 0.64
N ILE A 186 -18.35 -18.26 0.76
CA ILE A 186 -17.83 -17.02 0.18
C ILE A 186 -16.68 -17.39 -0.74
N ILE A 187 -16.80 -17.01 -2.02
CA ILE A 187 -15.74 -17.17 -3.01
C ILE A 187 -15.18 -15.78 -3.31
N VAL A 188 -13.90 -15.56 -3.00
CA VAL A 188 -13.19 -14.32 -3.32
C VAL A 188 -12.28 -14.53 -4.53
N THR A 189 -12.23 -13.54 -5.42
CA THR A 189 -11.16 -13.38 -6.40
C THR A 189 -10.31 -12.20 -5.95
N LEU A 190 -9.01 -12.46 -5.81
CA LEU A 190 -8.04 -11.46 -5.38
C LEU A 190 -7.43 -10.77 -6.59
N GLU A 191 -7.00 -9.52 -6.43
CA GLU A 191 -6.25 -8.82 -7.47
C GLU A 191 -4.95 -9.57 -7.82
N PRO A 192 -4.46 -9.49 -9.09
CA PRO A 192 -3.24 -10.17 -9.52
C PRO A 192 -2.02 -9.85 -8.63
N GLY A 193 -1.36 -10.90 -8.13
CA GLY A 193 -0.19 -10.78 -7.26
C GLY A 193 -0.48 -10.40 -5.80
N ARG A 194 -1.76 -10.22 -5.42
CA ARG A 194 -2.16 -9.99 -4.03
C ARG A 194 -2.49 -11.31 -3.34
N VAL A 195 -2.18 -11.37 -2.04
CA VAL A 195 -2.60 -12.45 -1.15
C VAL A 195 -3.43 -11.85 -0.01
N MET A 196 -4.45 -12.58 0.43
CA MET A 196 -5.27 -12.18 1.57
C MET A 196 -4.64 -12.71 2.86
N GLY A 197 -4.40 -11.82 3.83
CA GLY A 197 -3.90 -12.19 5.15
C GLY A 197 -4.99 -12.75 6.06
N GLU A 198 -4.62 -13.56 7.06
CA GLU A 198 -5.58 -14.20 7.98
C GLU A 198 -6.48 -13.18 8.70
N SER A 199 -5.95 -12.02 9.09
CA SER A 199 -6.74 -10.92 9.68
C SER A 199 -7.83 -10.38 8.75
N GLN A 200 -7.62 -10.39 7.44
CA GLN A 200 -8.61 -9.98 6.44
C GLN A 200 -9.67 -11.07 6.23
N VAL A 201 -9.26 -12.35 6.26
CA VAL A 201 -10.20 -13.49 6.23
C VAL A 201 -11.10 -13.46 7.47
N ALA A 202 -10.52 -13.26 8.66
CA ALA A 202 -11.25 -13.13 9.92
C ALA A 202 -12.21 -11.94 9.90
N ALA A 203 -11.79 -10.79 9.35
CA ALA A 203 -12.68 -9.63 9.16
C ALA A 203 -13.89 -9.96 8.26
N ILE A 204 -13.69 -10.66 7.14
CA ILE A 204 -14.79 -11.12 6.26
C ILE A 204 -15.73 -12.08 7.03
N VAL A 205 -15.18 -13.07 7.73
CA VAL A 205 -15.95 -14.04 8.52
C VAL A 205 -16.79 -13.36 9.59
N HIS A 206 -16.22 -12.42 10.35
CA HIS A 206 -16.94 -11.66 11.37
C HIS A 206 -17.96 -10.66 10.79
N MET A 207 -17.65 -10.01 9.67
CA MET A 207 -18.60 -9.12 8.99
C MET A 207 -19.83 -9.89 8.50
N VAL A 208 -19.65 -11.06 7.89
CA VAL A 208 -20.77 -11.86 7.37
C VAL A 208 -21.57 -12.53 8.51
N SER A 209 -20.90 -13.10 9.52
CA SER A 209 -21.61 -13.70 10.68
C SER A 209 -22.35 -12.68 11.55
N SER A 210 -21.90 -11.43 11.63
CA SER A 210 -22.64 -10.37 12.34
C SER A 210 -23.78 -9.76 11.49
N SER A 211 -23.71 -9.87 10.17
CA SER A 211 -24.72 -9.35 9.24
C SER A 211 -25.90 -10.32 9.01
N VAL A 212 -25.79 -11.58 9.40
CA VAL A 212 -26.81 -12.62 9.19
C VAL A 212 -27.29 -13.19 10.51
N PRO A 213 -28.61 -13.27 10.77
CA PRO A 213 -29.14 -13.90 11.99
C PRO A 213 -28.85 -15.41 12.02
N ASP A 214 -28.57 -15.94 13.21
CA ASP A 214 -28.28 -17.35 13.47
C ASP A 214 -27.09 -17.94 12.67
N LEU A 215 -26.16 -17.10 12.20
CA LEU A 215 -24.91 -17.49 11.53
C LEU A 215 -23.69 -17.40 12.47
N ALA A 216 -23.21 -18.54 12.95
CA ALA A 216 -21.96 -18.58 13.72
C ALA A 216 -20.73 -18.45 12.79
N ALA A 217 -19.65 -17.83 13.28
CA ALA A 217 -18.41 -17.62 12.52
C ALA A 217 -17.78 -18.93 12.00
N GLU A 218 -17.91 -20.02 12.75
CA GLU A 218 -17.49 -21.39 12.37
C GLU A 218 -18.25 -21.97 11.16
N ASN A 219 -19.44 -21.42 10.83
CA ASN A 219 -20.29 -21.83 9.72
C ASN A 219 -20.10 -20.94 8.47
N VAL A 220 -19.05 -20.11 8.44
CA VAL A 220 -18.67 -19.27 7.29
C VAL A 220 -17.41 -19.84 6.65
N THR A 221 -17.50 -20.31 5.41
CA THR A 221 -16.34 -20.79 4.65
C THR A 221 -15.92 -19.79 3.57
N VAL A 222 -14.68 -19.31 3.63
CA VAL A 222 -14.04 -18.43 2.65
C VAL A 222 -13.07 -19.23 1.79
N VAL A 223 -13.21 -19.14 0.46
CA VAL A 223 -12.39 -19.85 -0.54
C VAL A 223 -11.89 -18.87 -1.59
N ASP A 224 -10.62 -19.01 -1.96
CA ASP A 224 -9.97 -18.22 -3.00
C ASP A 224 -10.26 -18.76 -4.42
N HIS A 225 -10.09 -17.93 -5.45
CA HIS A 225 -10.24 -18.30 -6.86
C HIS A 225 -9.34 -19.48 -7.30
N SER A 226 -8.24 -19.71 -6.57
CA SER A 226 -7.33 -20.84 -6.72
C SER A 226 -7.87 -22.17 -6.16
N GLY A 227 -9.05 -22.17 -5.55
CA GLY A 227 -9.62 -23.34 -4.85
C GLY A 227 -9.06 -23.57 -3.44
N ARG A 228 -8.15 -22.71 -2.97
CA ARG A 228 -7.62 -22.76 -1.60
C ARG A 228 -8.65 -22.22 -0.61
N MET A 229 -9.04 -23.04 0.37
CA MET A 229 -9.81 -22.58 1.52
C MET A 229 -8.94 -21.64 2.37
N LEU A 230 -9.42 -20.43 2.62
CA LEU A 230 -8.74 -19.40 3.42
C LEU A 230 -9.22 -19.41 4.87
N SER A 231 -10.50 -19.69 5.10
CA SER A 231 -11.04 -19.92 6.45
C SER A 231 -10.67 -21.33 6.90
N MET A 232 -9.56 -21.50 7.62
CA MET A 232 -9.33 -22.77 8.31
C MET A 232 -10.24 -22.82 9.55
N PRO A 233 -11.25 -23.71 9.61
CA PRO A 233 -11.96 -23.93 10.86
C PRO A 233 -10.94 -24.45 11.87
N ASN A 234 -10.75 -23.70 12.96
CA ASN A 234 -9.65 -23.86 13.90
C ASN A 234 -9.51 -25.33 14.32
N SER A 235 -8.51 -26.04 13.76
CA SER A 235 -8.52 -27.51 13.72
C SER A 235 -8.00 -28.05 15.05
N GLN A 236 -8.89 -28.05 16.05
CA GLN A 236 -8.62 -28.43 17.42
C GLN A 236 -7.98 -29.83 17.49
N GLY A 237 -6.66 -29.84 17.76
CA GLY A 237 -5.94 -31.01 18.27
C GLY A 237 -5.22 -31.92 17.26
N ARG A 238 -4.63 -31.42 16.16
CA ARG A 238 -3.72 -32.27 15.35
C ARG A 238 -2.55 -31.64 14.58
N GLY A 239 -2.29 -30.34 14.74
CA GLY A 239 -1.12 -29.67 14.16
C GLY A 239 -0.49 -28.69 15.14
N LEU A 240 0.69 -28.17 14.80
CA LEU A 240 1.20 -26.94 15.41
C LEU A 240 0.19 -25.83 15.12
N ASP A 241 -0.35 -25.25 16.17
CA ASP A 241 -1.29 -24.13 16.10
C ASP A 241 -0.56 -22.92 15.52
N ALA A 242 -1.03 -22.41 14.39
CA ALA A 242 -0.39 -21.28 13.69
C ALA A 242 -0.27 -20.07 14.62
N THR A 243 -1.27 -19.85 15.47
CA THR A 243 -1.28 -18.75 16.45
C THR A 243 -0.18 -18.87 17.51
N GLN A 244 0.27 -20.09 17.83
CA GLN A 244 1.40 -20.33 18.75
C GLN A 244 2.73 -20.03 18.07
N LEU A 245 2.88 -20.36 16.78
CA LEU A 245 4.07 -20.02 16.00
C LEU A 245 4.19 -18.50 15.81
N ASP A 246 3.08 -17.82 15.49
CA ASP A 246 3.03 -16.36 15.39
C ASP A 246 3.33 -15.69 16.74
N TYR A 247 2.84 -16.23 17.85
CA TYR A 247 3.17 -15.73 19.19
C TYR A 247 4.66 -15.91 19.52
N ILE A 248 5.28 -17.04 19.17
CA ILE A 248 6.73 -17.23 19.31
C ILE A 248 7.48 -16.17 18.49
N ALA A 249 7.14 -16.02 17.21
CA ALA A 249 7.81 -15.08 16.31
C ALA A 249 7.67 -13.61 16.77
N GLU A 250 6.51 -13.22 17.32
CA GLU A 250 6.30 -11.89 17.87
C GLU A 250 7.07 -11.66 19.18
N VAL A 251 7.16 -12.66 20.05
CA VAL A 251 7.99 -12.61 21.27
C VAL A 251 9.48 -12.49 20.90
N GLU A 252 9.96 -13.30 19.95
CA GLU A 252 11.35 -13.25 19.45
C GLU A 252 11.67 -11.88 18.83
N ARG A 253 10.81 -11.37 17.94
CA ARG A 253 10.92 -10.04 17.33
C ARG A 253 10.92 -8.93 18.39
N SER A 254 10.08 -9.03 19.42
CA SER A 254 10.02 -8.05 20.50
C SER A 254 11.30 -8.01 21.34
N PHE A 255 11.98 -9.15 21.52
CA PHE A 255 13.28 -9.18 22.20
C PHE A 255 14.43 -8.73 21.28
N GLN A 256 14.44 -9.12 20.01
CA GLN A 256 15.38 -8.62 18.99
C GLN A 256 15.35 -7.09 18.94
N GLN A 257 14.18 -6.49 18.78
CA GLN A 257 14.02 -5.03 18.72
C GLN A 257 14.48 -4.33 20.01
N ARG A 258 14.37 -4.95 21.19
CA ARG A 258 14.92 -4.39 22.44
C ARG A 258 16.45 -4.38 22.44
N ILE A 259 17.07 -5.46 21.96
CA ILE A 259 18.53 -5.57 21.82
C ILE A 259 19.05 -4.53 20.82
N GLU A 260 18.44 -4.45 19.64
CA GLU A 260 18.81 -3.48 18.62
C GLU A 260 18.64 -2.04 19.12
N ASN A 261 17.52 -1.70 19.77
CA ASN A 261 17.28 -0.34 20.24
C ASN A 261 18.15 0.08 21.45
N ILE A 262 18.61 -0.84 22.31
CA ILE A 262 19.54 -0.48 23.40
C ILE A 262 20.98 -0.32 22.90
N LEU A 263 21.37 -1.05 21.84
CA LEU A 263 22.72 -1.02 21.27
C LEU A 263 22.89 0.04 20.16
N ALA A 264 21.83 0.36 19.41
CA ALA A 264 21.88 1.30 18.29
C ALA A 264 22.47 2.69 18.62
N PRO A 265 22.24 3.30 19.81
CA PRO A 265 22.89 4.57 20.17
C PRO A 265 24.41 4.49 20.36
N ILE A 266 24.97 3.28 20.51
CA ILE A 266 26.40 3.04 20.74
C ILE A 266 27.11 2.67 19.43
N LEU A 267 26.47 1.86 18.59
CA LEU A 267 27.11 1.22 17.43
C LEU A 267 26.55 1.67 16.07
N GLY A 268 25.37 2.30 16.04
CA GLY A 268 24.57 2.51 14.83
C GLY A 268 23.65 1.32 14.54
N ARG A 269 22.53 1.55 13.82
CA ARG A 269 21.53 0.50 13.55
C ARG A 269 22.04 -0.58 12.62
N ASP A 270 22.85 -0.20 11.62
CA ASP A 270 23.32 -1.11 10.57
C ASP A 270 24.53 -1.97 11.00
N SER A 271 25.10 -1.66 12.17
CA SER A 271 26.28 -2.31 12.76
C SER A 271 25.93 -3.44 13.75
N ILE A 272 24.66 -3.80 13.88
CA ILE A 272 24.15 -4.78 14.85
C ILE A 272 23.22 -5.75 14.15
N SER A 273 23.37 -7.04 14.44
CA SER A 273 22.37 -8.05 14.09
C SER A 273 22.11 -8.93 15.31
N ALA A 274 20.87 -9.03 15.74
CA ALA A 274 20.47 -9.82 16.90
C ALA A 274 19.42 -10.86 16.50
N GLN A 275 19.68 -12.14 16.79
CA GLN A 275 18.70 -13.20 16.68
C GLN A 275 18.37 -13.72 18.07
N VAL A 276 17.07 -13.82 18.37
CA VAL A 276 16.57 -14.42 19.60
C VAL A 276 15.75 -15.65 19.25
N ALA A 277 15.93 -16.72 20.02
CA ALA A 277 15.11 -17.92 20.00
C ALA A 277 14.42 -18.07 21.37
N ALA A 278 13.09 -18.20 21.36
CA ALA A 278 12.27 -18.27 22.58
C ALA A 278 11.59 -19.65 22.71
N GLN A 279 11.87 -20.35 23.80
CA GLN A 279 11.10 -21.53 24.19
C GLN A 279 9.95 -21.08 25.09
N ILE A 280 8.73 -21.47 24.72
CA ILE A 280 7.49 -21.02 25.35
C ILE A 280 6.65 -22.24 25.75
N ASP A 281 6.16 -22.25 27.00
CA ASP A 281 5.25 -23.28 27.49
C ASP A 281 3.78 -22.87 27.28
N PHE A 282 3.13 -23.56 26.34
CA PHE A 282 1.70 -23.43 26.05
C PHE A 282 0.84 -24.47 26.79
N SER A 283 1.41 -25.28 27.68
CA SER A 283 0.63 -26.28 28.40
C SER A 283 -0.36 -25.62 29.37
N ARG A 284 -1.63 -26.03 29.28
CA ARG A 284 -2.66 -25.64 30.24
C ARG A 284 -2.49 -26.47 31.51
N ARG A 285 -2.00 -25.84 32.58
CA ARG A 285 -1.91 -26.45 33.92
C ARG A 285 -2.84 -25.73 34.90
N GLU A 286 -3.61 -26.51 35.63
CA GLU A 286 -4.49 -26.07 36.72
C GLU A 286 -4.06 -26.81 37.98
N GLU A 287 -3.72 -26.07 39.02
CA GLU A 287 -3.17 -26.58 40.28
C GLU A 287 -4.11 -26.20 41.41
N THR A 288 -4.55 -27.18 42.21
CA THR A 288 -5.34 -26.93 43.41
C THR A 288 -4.55 -27.43 44.60
N SER A 289 -4.01 -26.51 45.40
CA SER A 289 -3.26 -26.80 46.61
C SER A 289 -4.17 -26.57 47.83
N GLU A 290 -4.30 -27.60 48.66
CA GLU A 290 -5.05 -27.52 49.91
C GLU A 290 -4.08 -27.70 51.07
N ARG A 291 -3.96 -26.67 51.91
CA ARG A 291 -3.04 -26.65 53.06
C ARG A 291 -3.81 -26.40 54.34
N TYR A 292 -3.48 -27.18 55.37
CA TYR A 292 -4.03 -27.05 56.71
C TYR A 292 -3.03 -26.38 57.64
N GLY A 293 -3.51 -25.48 58.51
CA GLY A 293 -2.70 -24.88 59.57
C GLY A 293 -2.33 -25.92 60.65
N PRO A 294 -1.13 -25.85 61.24
CA PRO A 294 -0.77 -26.71 62.38
C PRO A 294 -1.60 -26.34 63.61
N ASN A 295 -2.34 -27.31 64.16
CA ASN A 295 -3.25 -27.13 65.29
C ASN A 295 -2.64 -27.52 66.66
N GLN A 296 -1.32 -27.64 66.72
CA GLN A 296 -0.58 -28.01 67.94
C GLN A 296 0.05 -26.76 68.60
N PRO A 297 0.15 -26.72 69.95
CA PRO A 297 0.86 -25.65 70.67
C PRO A 297 2.28 -25.46 70.10
N PRO A 298 2.73 -24.22 69.87
CA PRO A 298 2.18 -22.96 70.37
C PRO A 298 1.06 -22.33 69.51
N ASN A 299 0.61 -22.99 68.43
CA ASN A 299 -0.43 -22.44 67.57
C ASN A 299 -1.82 -22.61 68.20
N GLU A 300 -2.64 -21.57 68.13
CA GLU A 300 -3.97 -21.54 68.73
C GLU A 300 -5.00 -22.20 67.80
N ALA A 301 -5.54 -23.35 68.21
CA ALA A 301 -6.52 -24.10 67.43
C ALA A 301 -7.95 -23.80 67.90
N ALA A 302 -8.83 -23.42 66.96
CA ALA A 302 -10.24 -23.16 67.26
C ALA A 302 -10.95 -24.45 67.68
N VAL A 303 -11.37 -24.56 68.93
CA VAL A 303 -12.15 -25.71 69.42
C VAL A 303 -13.62 -25.51 69.03
N ARG A 304 -14.14 -26.40 68.18
CA ARG A 304 -15.55 -26.42 67.78
C ARG A 304 -16.45 -27.00 68.87
N SER A 305 -16.01 -28.08 69.49
CA SER A 305 -16.67 -28.70 70.64
C SER A 305 -15.69 -29.53 71.45
N ARG A 306 -15.85 -29.51 72.77
CA ARG A 306 -15.15 -30.39 73.70
C ARG A 306 -16.20 -31.14 74.52
N GLN A 307 -16.16 -32.46 74.49
CA GLN A 307 -16.95 -33.32 75.37
C GLN A 307 -16.01 -34.02 76.33
N THR A 308 -16.06 -33.61 77.60
CA THR A 308 -15.37 -34.29 78.68
C THR A 308 -16.36 -35.15 79.47
N SER A 309 -16.03 -36.43 79.66
CA SER A 309 -16.76 -37.36 80.50
C SER A 309 -15.83 -37.83 81.60
N LEU A 310 -16.16 -37.49 82.85
CA LEU A 310 -15.44 -37.93 84.03
C LEU A 310 -16.34 -38.92 84.77
N SER A 311 -15.97 -40.19 84.77
CA SER A 311 -16.65 -41.23 85.54
C SER A 311 -15.78 -41.61 86.74
N TYR A 312 -16.39 -41.54 87.93
CA TYR A 312 -15.78 -41.96 89.18
C TYR A 312 -16.66 -43.02 89.84
N ASN A 313 -16.17 -44.26 89.91
CA ASN A 313 -16.87 -45.41 90.48
C ASN A 313 -16.21 -45.87 91.79
N GLY A 314 -15.96 -44.93 92.71
CA GLY A 314 -15.63 -45.23 94.10
C GLY A 314 -16.88 -45.30 94.97
N ASP A 315 -17.01 -46.35 95.79
CA ASP A 315 -18.10 -46.51 96.78
C ASP A 315 -17.86 -45.67 98.05
N ASP A 316 -16.67 -45.08 98.19
CA ASP A 316 -16.33 -44.24 99.33
C ASP A 316 -16.98 -42.85 99.23
N GLY A 317 -17.59 -42.42 100.34
CA GLY A 317 -18.46 -41.25 100.39
C GLY A 317 -17.73 -39.95 100.01
N VAL A 318 -18.02 -39.44 98.81
CA VAL A 318 -17.43 -38.20 98.25
C VAL A 318 -17.43 -37.08 99.30
N ALA A 319 -16.24 -36.64 99.70
CA ALA A 319 -16.06 -35.69 100.79
C ALA A 319 -16.76 -34.36 100.48
N ARG A 320 -17.92 -34.13 101.12
CA ARG A 320 -18.72 -32.92 100.95
C ARG A 320 -18.07 -31.73 101.66
N GLY A 321 -17.09 -31.13 100.97
CA GLY A 321 -16.51 -29.84 101.36
C GLY A 321 -17.56 -28.72 101.39
N ILE A 322 -17.32 -27.73 102.25
CA ILE A 322 -18.14 -26.53 102.36
C ILE A 322 -18.12 -25.73 101.03
N PRO A 323 -19.29 -25.30 100.50
CA PRO A 323 -19.35 -24.52 99.27
C PRO A 323 -18.54 -23.22 99.36
N GLY A 324 -17.56 -23.06 98.47
CA GLY A 324 -16.75 -21.84 98.36
C GLY A 324 -15.24 -21.98 98.66
N ALA A 325 -14.78 -23.14 99.15
CA ALA A 325 -13.36 -23.43 99.24
C ALA A 325 -12.82 -24.01 97.91
N LEU A 326 -11.64 -23.56 97.47
CA LEU A 326 -10.94 -24.13 96.32
C LEU A 326 -10.38 -25.51 96.70
N SER A 327 -11.08 -26.58 96.33
CA SER A 327 -10.53 -27.94 96.36
C SER A 327 -9.42 -28.09 95.32
N ASN A 328 -8.20 -27.71 95.68
CA ASN A 328 -7.00 -27.93 94.87
C ASN A 328 -5.90 -28.60 95.71
N THR A 329 -6.16 -29.81 96.16
CA THR A 329 -5.11 -30.82 96.33
C THR A 329 -5.01 -31.58 95.02
N PRO A 330 -3.87 -31.56 94.31
CA PRO A 330 -3.65 -32.48 93.20
C PRO A 330 -3.88 -33.92 93.66
N PRO A 331 -4.48 -34.80 92.84
CA PRO A 331 -4.50 -36.23 93.16
C PRO A 331 -3.05 -36.69 93.37
N GLY A 332 -2.83 -37.47 94.42
CA GLY A 332 -1.48 -37.76 94.92
C GLY A 332 -0.58 -38.35 93.84
N VAL A 333 0.72 -38.05 93.93
CA VAL A 333 1.74 -38.80 93.18
C VAL A 333 1.58 -40.28 93.51
N ALA A 334 1.10 -41.06 92.55
CA ALA A 334 0.97 -42.49 92.73
C ALA A 334 2.35 -43.09 92.99
N PRO A 335 2.55 -43.93 94.03
CA PRO A 335 3.77 -44.72 94.13
C PRO A 335 3.88 -45.59 92.88
N SER A 336 5.09 -45.69 92.32
CA SER A 336 5.28 -46.54 91.15
C SER A 336 4.97 -48.00 91.50
N PRO A 337 4.48 -48.85 90.57
CA PRO A 337 4.09 -50.24 90.86
C PRO A 337 5.22 -51.20 91.32
N ILE A 338 6.39 -50.66 91.67
CA ILE A 338 7.61 -51.37 92.06
C ILE A 338 7.82 -51.35 93.59
N GLU A 339 7.17 -50.43 94.32
CA GLU A 339 7.25 -50.32 95.78
C GLU A 339 5.85 -50.45 96.42
N LEU A 340 5.32 -51.67 96.41
CA LEU A 340 4.10 -52.05 97.14
C LEU A 340 4.50 -52.90 98.36
N PRO A 341 4.01 -52.60 99.58
CA PRO A 341 4.35 -53.39 100.76
C PRO A 341 3.74 -54.80 100.67
N THR A 342 4.61 -55.80 100.70
CA THR A 342 4.28 -57.23 100.78
C THR A 342 4.57 -57.77 102.17
N ASP A 343 3.75 -58.70 102.63
CA ASP A 343 3.96 -59.41 103.90
C ASP A 343 5.12 -60.44 103.79
N GLU A 344 5.55 -61.04 104.90
CA GLU A 344 6.75 -61.91 104.95
C GLU A 344 6.66 -63.19 104.09
N GLU A 345 5.47 -63.56 103.60
CA GLU A 345 5.25 -64.67 102.65
C GLU A 345 5.16 -64.20 101.17
N GLY A 346 5.35 -62.91 100.90
CA GLY A 346 5.45 -62.34 99.54
C GLY A 346 4.12 -62.00 98.87
N GLU A 347 2.99 -62.12 99.58
CA GLU A 347 1.68 -61.63 99.12
C GLU A 347 1.52 -60.13 99.43
N LEU A 348 0.65 -59.45 98.67
CA LEU A 348 0.39 -58.01 98.81
C LEU A 348 -0.50 -57.75 100.04
N THR A 349 -0.13 -56.78 100.86
CA THR A 349 -0.96 -56.34 102.00
C THR A 349 -2.34 -55.86 101.54
N GLU A 350 -3.39 -56.02 102.37
CA GLU A 350 -4.76 -55.57 102.05
C GLU A 350 -4.82 -54.05 101.74
N GLU A 351 -3.98 -53.24 102.37
CA GLU A 351 -3.85 -51.79 102.10
C GLU A 351 -3.24 -51.51 100.70
N ALA A 352 -2.30 -52.33 100.25
CA ALA A 352 -1.73 -52.26 98.90
C ALA A 352 -2.75 -52.70 97.83
N GLU A 353 -3.55 -53.74 98.11
CA GLU A 353 -4.66 -54.14 97.23
C GLU A 353 -5.74 -53.07 97.12
N GLN A 354 -6.16 -52.45 98.24
CA GLN A 354 -7.13 -51.35 98.22
C GLN A 354 -6.60 -50.15 97.42
N SER A 355 -5.32 -49.82 97.58
CA SER A 355 -4.66 -48.75 96.83
C SER A 355 -4.65 -49.01 95.32
N LEU A 356 -4.37 -50.25 94.89
CA LEU A 356 -4.44 -50.66 93.48
C LEU A 356 -5.87 -50.68 92.92
N ARG A 357 -6.88 -50.98 93.75
CA ARG A 357 -8.30 -50.89 93.34
C ARG A 357 -8.77 -49.44 93.20
N ALA A 358 -8.30 -48.52 94.05
CA ALA A 358 -8.61 -47.09 93.95
C ALA A 358 -8.11 -46.46 92.64
N LEU A 359 -7.00 -46.94 92.08
CA LEU A 359 -6.46 -46.51 90.77
C LEU A 359 -7.37 -46.85 89.58
N ASN A 360 -8.23 -47.87 89.67
CA ASN A 360 -9.13 -48.29 88.59
C ASN A 360 -10.46 -47.52 88.55
N ASN A 361 -10.71 -46.63 89.53
CA ASN A 361 -12.03 -46.05 89.76
C ASN A 361 -12.24 -44.67 89.10
N LEU A 362 -11.26 -44.13 88.38
CA LEU A 362 -11.35 -42.85 87.67
C LEU A 362 -11.08 -43.04 86.17
N SER A 363 -12.09 -42.86 85.34
CA SER A 363 -11.97 -42.80 83.88
C SER A 363 -12.35 -41.40 83.39
N GLN A 364 -11.45 -40.81 82.60
CA GLN A 364 -11.63 -39.50 81.97
C GLN A 364 -11.49 -39.62 80.46
N ASP A 365 -12.58 -39.44 79.75
CA ASP A 365 -12.58 -39.28 78.29
C ASP A 365 -12.67 -37.78 77.96
N ASP A 366 -11.78 -37.26 77.11
CA ASP A 366 -11.88 -35.90 76.55
C ASP A 366 -11.82 -35.94 75.02
N VAL A 367 -12.95 -35.66 74.38
CA VAL A 367 -13.08 -35.64 72.92
C VAL A 367 -13.17 -34.18 72.47
N ILE A 368 -12.13 -33.72 71.78
CA ILE A 368 -12.01 -32.35 71.29
C ILE A 368 -12.10 -32.34 69.76
N ASN A 369 -13.14 -31.70 69.22
CA ASN A 369 -13.26 -31.39 67.80
C ASN A 369 -12.70 -29.99 67.54
N TYR A 370 -11.80 -29.89 66.56
CA TYR A 370 -11.19 -28.63 66.14
C TYR A 370 -11.75 -28.18 64.80
N GLU A 371 -11.89 -26.87 64.61
CA GLU A 371 -11.90 -26.28 63.27
C GLU A 371 -10.44 -25.99 62.90
N VAL A 372 -10.00 -26.53 61.77
CA VAL A 372 -8.63 -26.35 61.26
C VAL A 372 -8.65 -25.32 60.13
N ASP A 373 -7.72 -24.37 60.18
CA ASP A 373 -7.53 -23.40 59.11
C ASP A 373 -7.26 -24.13 57.80
N ARG A 374 -8.12 -23.89 56.81
CA ARG A 374 -8.07 -24.53 55.49
C ARG A 374 -7.80 -23.47 54.43
N ASN A 375 -6.58 -23.42 53.91
CA ASN A 375 -6.22 -22.57 52.79
C ASN A 375 -6.31 -23.38 51.49
N VAL A 376 -7.33 -23.10 50.67
CA VAL A 376 -7.51 -23.68 49.33
C VAL A 376 -7.04 -22.67 48.29
N GLN A 377 -5.90 -22.94 47.67
CA GLN A 377 -5.35 -22.12 46.59
C GLN A 377 -5.58 -22.83 45.25
N HIS A 378 -6.46 -22.26 44.43
CA HIS A 378 -6.63 -22.69 43.04
C HIS A 378 -5.83 -21.74 42.12
N ILE A 379 -4.79 -22.27 41.48
CA ILE A 379 -3.91 -21.55 40.55
C ILE A 379 -4.15 -22.09 39.14
N GLN A 380 -4.73 -21.27 38.28
CA GLN A 380 -4.70 -21.50 36.84
C GLN A 380 -3.41 -20.88 36.29
N HIS A 381 -2.48 -21.72 35.81
CA HIS A 381 -1.22 -21.23 35.25
C HIS A 381 -1.48 -20.57 33.90
N ARG A 382 -0.86 -19.40 33.68
CA ARG A 382 -0.97 -18.68 32.40
C ARG A 382 -0.17 -19.42 31.34
N GLN A 383 -0.81 -19.68 30.20
CA GLN A 383 -0.14 -20.19 28.99
C GLN A 383 0.73 -19.10 28.36
N GLY A 384 1.72 -19.48 27.56
CA GLY A 384 2.60 -18.54 26.86
C GLY A 384 3.76 -18.02 27.72
N GLN A 385 4.14 -18.72 28.78
CA GLN A 385 5.31 -18.32 29.58
C GLN A 385 6.61 -18.73 28.90
N VAL A 386 7.56 -17.80 28.82
CA VAL A 386 8.90 -18.05 28.29
C VAL A 386 9.69 -18.90 29.28
N THR A 387 10.02 -20.13 28.89
CA THR A 387 10.80 -21.07 29.71
C THR A 387 12.30 -20.86 29.56
N ARG A 388 12.77 -20.51 28.36
CA ARG A 388 14.19 -20.29 28.05
C ARG A 388 14.36 -19.33 26.87
N LEU A 389 15.29 -18.38 27.00
CA LEU A 389 15.75 -17.51 25.92
C LEU A 389 17.15 -17.91 25.47
N THR A 390 17.41 -17.83 24.17
CA THR A 390 18.77 -17.89 23.62
C THR A 390 18.95 -16.72 22.68
N ALA A 391 19.94 -15.86 22.93
CA ALA A 391 20.22 -14.68 22.12
C ALA A 391 21.63 -14.73 21.54
N ALA A 392 21.74 -14.60 20.22
CA ALA A 392 22.99 -14.42 19.52
C ALA A 392 23.03 -12.98 18.99
N VAL A 393 24.08 -12.23 19.35
CA VAL A 393 24.26 -10.83 18.92
C VAL A 393 25.58 -10.71 18.20
N VAL A 394 25.53 -10.28 16.93
CA VAL A 394 26.72 -9.98 16.14
C VAL A 394 26.86 -8.47 16.01
N VAL A 395 28.08 -7.98 16.18
CA VAL A 395 28.44 -6.56 16.12
C VAL A 395 29.51 -6.35 15.05
N ASP A 396 29.32 -5.35 14.18
CA ASP A 396 30.27 -4.93 13.15
C ASP A 396 31.48 -4.19 13.76
N TYR A 397 32.55 -4.08 13.00
CA TYR A 397 33.74 -3.32 13.41
C TYR A 397 33.45 -1.83 13.43
N ARG A 398 34.01 -1.11 14.41
CA ARG A 398 33.90 0.35 14.47
C ARG A 398 34.81 0.98 13.42
N GLU A 399 34.30 1.98 12.73
CA GLU A 399 35.12 2.87 11.91
C GLU A 399 35.78 3.91 12.81
N GLU A 400 37.10 3.84 12.92
CA GLU A 400 37.91 4.78 13.67
C GLU A 400 38.88 5.47 12.72
N ARG A 401 39.14 6.76 12.98
CA ARG A 401 39.98 7.57 12.11
C ARG A 401 41.41 7.51 12.63
N ASP A 402 42.31 6.92 11.84
CA ASP A 402 43.72 6.80 12.19
C ASP A 402 44.40 8.19 12.26
N GLU A 403 45.59 8.26 12.87
CA GLU A 403 46.39 9.51 13.00
C GLU A 403 46.65 10.18 11.65
N ASN A 404 46.64 9.41 10.55
CA ASN A 404 46.79 9.87 9.17
C ASN A 404 45.51 10.44 8.54
N GLY A 405 44.36 10.36 9.23
CA GLY A 405 43.08 10.89 8.76
C GLY A 405 42.29 9.95 7.83
N GLU A 406 42.74 8.71 7.65
CA GLU A 406 42.03 7.64 6.92
C GLU A 406 41.08 6.86 7.86
N TRP A 407 40.01 6.28 7.29
CA TRP A 407 39.06 5.46 8.04
C TRP A 407 39.51 4.00 8.09
N GLN A 408 39.81 3.50 9.29
CA GLN A 408 40.15 2.11 9.52
C GLN A 408 39.02 1.39 10.26
N ARG A 409 38.68 0.17 9.84
CA ARG A 409 37.74 -0.70 10.56
C ARG A 409 38.48 -1.48 11.63
N VAL A 410 38.17 -1.21 12.90
CA VAL A 410 38.84 -1.76 14.08
C VAL A 410 37.86 -2.64 14.87
N ALA A 411 38.36 -3.78 15.33
CA ALA A 411 37.61 -4.68 16.20
C ALA A 411 37.44 -4.06 17.60
N LEU A 412 36.24 -4.14 18.18
CA LEU A 412 35.99 -3.76 19.57
C LEU A 412 36.87 -4.56 20.54
N SER A 413 37.25 -3.92 21.63
CA SER A 413 38.01 -4.53 22.72
C SER A 413 37.16 -5.53 23.52
N GLU A 414 37.82 -6.49 24.17
CA GLU A 414 37.16 -7.48 25.04
C GLU A 414 36.34 -6.82 26.17
N ALA A 415 36.80 -5.67 26.68
CA ALA A 415 36.08 -4.89 27.69
C ALA A 415 34.77 -4.26 27.15
N GLU A 416 34.78 -3.77 25.91
CA GLU A 416 33.57 -3.26 25.24
C GLU A 416 32.58 -4.40 24.94
N ILE A 417 33.07 -5.56 24.48
CA ILE A 417 32.25 -6.76 24.26
C ILE A 417 31.59 -7.21 25.58
N ALA A 418 32.34 -7.27 26.68
CA ALA A 418 31.80 -7.57 28.01
C ALA A 418 30.84 -6.49 28.57
N GLN A 419 30.90 -5.25 28.06
CA GLN A 419 29.91 -4.21 28.36
C GLN A 419 28.62 -4.41 27.54
N ILE A 420 28.74 -4.67 26.24
CA ILE A 420 27.62 -4.99 25.35
C ILE A 420 26.87 -6.21 25.88
N GLU A 421 27.57 -7.28 26.22
CA GLU A 421 26.98 -8.51 26.78
C GLU A 421 26.19 -8.25 28.08
N ARG A 422 26.66 -7.35 28.96
CA ARG A 422 25.91 -6.92 30.16
C ARG A 422 24.66 -6.11 29.81
N LEU A 423 24.70 -5.24 28.80
CA LEU A 423 23.52 -4.51 28.32
C LEU A 423 22.48 -5.48 27.72
N VAL A 424 22.91 -6.46 26.91
CA VAL A 424 22.03 -7.49 26.32
C VAL A 424 21.39 -8.34 27.42
N ARG A 425 22.16 -8.81 28.43
CA ARG A 425 21.63 -9.52 29.61
C ARG A 425 20.50 -8.74 30.29
N GLN A 426 20.69 -7.44 30.50
CA GLN A 426 19.70 -6.59 31.16
C GLN A 426 18.48 -6.34 30.27
N ALA A 427 18.66 -6.15 28.96
CA ALA A 427 17.59 -5.86 28.01
C ALA A 427 16.61 -7.03 27.80
N ILE A 428 17.10 -8.28 27.81
CA ILE A 428 16.24 -9.47 27.73
C ILE A 428 15.72 -9.94 29.09
N GLY A 429 16.21 -9.37 30.19
CA GLY A 429 15.88 -9.81 31.55
C GLY A 429 16.42 -11.22 31.85
N PHE A 430 17.68 -11.48 31.49
CA PHE A 430 18.38 -12.76 31.60
C PHE A 430 18.19 -13.45 32.97
N SER A 431 17.86 -14.73 32.96
CA SER A 431 17.74 -15.54 34.17
C SER A 431 18.49 -16.87 34.05
N GLN A 432 19.49 -17.04 34.92
CA GLN A 432 20.18 -18.32 35.06
C GLN A 432 19.25 -19.45 35.53
N ALA A 433 18.18 -19.13 36.29
CA ALA A 433 17.19 -20.11 36.75
C ALA A 433 16.30 -20.64 35.61
N ARG A 434 16.15 -19.89 34.50
CA ARG A 434 15.51 -20.37 33.27
C ARG A 434 16.45 -21.16 32.35
N GLY A 435 17.76 -21.10 32.61
CA GLY A 435 18.77 -21.65 31.69
C GLY A 435 18.93 -20.82 30.42
N ASP A 436 18.72 -19.51 30.49
CA ASP A 436 18.95 -18.61 29.35
C ASP A 436 20.43 -18.63 28.93
N ALA A 437 20.70 -18.41 27.64
CA ALA A 437 22.04 -18.31 27.07
C ALA A 437 22.19 -17.08 26.19
N ILE A 438 23.35 -16.44 26.22
CA ILE A 438 23.68 -15.28 25.38
C ILE A 438 25.08 -15.46 24.84
N GLU A 439 25.28 -15.16 23.56
CA GLU A 439 26.58 -15.11 22.91
C GLU A 439 26.71 -13.79 22.13
N VAL A 440 27.83 -13.10 22.29
CA VAL A 440 28.14 -11.84 21.59
C VAL A 440 29.40 -12.03 20.79
N VAL A 441 29.31 -11.86 19.47
CA VAL A 441 30.41 -12.04 18.52
C VAL A 441 30.70 -10.72 17.81
N ASN A 442 31.96 -10.33 17.76
CA ASN A 442 32.41 -9.17 17.00
C ASN A 442 33.00 -9.66 15.65
N SER A 443 32.40 -9.27 14.53
CA SER A 443 32.75 -9.77 13.19
C SER A 443 32.37 -8.75 12.12
N PRO A 444 33.22 -8.48 11.10
CA PRO A 444 32.95 -7.44 10.12
C PRO A 444 31.80 -7.81 9.18
N PHE A 445 30.88 -6.87 8.95
CA PHE A 445 29.70 -7.08 8.10
C PHE A 445 30.02 -6.88 6.62
N SER A 446 29.40 -7.69 5.76
CA SER A 446 29.45 -7.53 4.30
C SER A 446 28.42 -6.49 3.85
N ARG A 447 28.82 -5.21 3.83
CA ARG A 447 28.00 -4.17 3.19
C ARG A 447 28.03 -4.36 1.69
N VAL A 448 26.86 -4.63 1.10
CA VAL A 448 26.66 -4.47 -0.35
C VAL A 448 26.67 -2.97 -0.60
N VAL A 449 27.79 -2.47 -1.13
CA VAL A 449 27.82 -1.12 -1.68
C VAL A 449 27.02 -1.19 -2.97
N GLU A 450 25.75 -0.76 -2.91
CA GLU A 450 25.03 -0.36 -4.11
C GLU A 450 25.76 0.87 -4.66
N GLU A 451 26.68 0.66 -5.59
CA GLU A 451 27.11 1.71 -6.51
C GLU A 451 25.87 2.14 -7.29
N SER A 452 25.24 3.21 -6.80
CA SER A 452 24.19 3.90 -7.53
C SER A 452 24.82 4.49 -8.79
N GLU A 453 24.77 3.75 -9.89
CA GLU A 453 25.08 4.27 -11.22
C GLU A 453 24.12 5.44 -11.48
N GLU A 454 24.60 6.68 -11.31
CA GLU A 454 23.87 7.87 -11.68
C GLU A 454 23.66 7.86 -13.21
N LEU A 455 22.49 7.39 -13.66
CA LEU A 455 22.19 7.30 -15.09
C LEU A 455 22.35 8.69 -15.73
N GLU A 456 23.19 8.75 -16.75
CA GLU A 456 23.48 9.99 -17.45
C GLU A 456 22.19 10.61 -18.03
N TRP A 457 22.06 11.94 -17.90
CA TRP A 457 20.85 12.70 -18.23
C TRP A 457 20.19 12.36 -19.58
N TRP A 458 20.98 12.01 -20.60
CA TRP A 458 20.51 11.68 -21.95
C TRP A 458 19.81 10.32 -22.08
N GLN A 459 19.96 9.42 -21.09
CA GLN A 459 19.32 8.10 -21.05
C GLN A 459 17.93 8.14 -20.40
N SER A 460 17.49 9.31 -19.93
CA SER A 460 16.18 9.48 -19.30
C SER A 460 15.03 9.26 -20.31
N PRO A 461 14.00 8.44 -19.99
CA PRO A 461 12.88 8.17 -20.90
C PRO A 461 12.12 9.43 -21.36
N GLU A 462 12.08 10.46 -20.51
CA GLU A 462 11.41 11.73 -20.80
C GLU A 462 12.07 12.50 -21.95
N ILE A 463 13.41 12.51 -22.01
CA ILE A 463 14.15 13.20 -23.08
C ILE A 463 13.96 12.49 -24.42
N HIS A 464 13.83 11.16 -24.44
CA HIS A 464 13.49 10.41 -25.66
C HIS A 464 12.09 10.78 -26.19
N ALA A 465 11.09 10.92 -25.33
CA ALA A 465 9.74 11.33 -25.74
C ALA A 465 9.70 12.78 -26.28
N LEU A 466 10.46 13.68 -25.65
CA LEU A 466 10.59 15.06 -26.09
C LEU A 466 11.35 15.19 -27.42
N ALA A 467 12.38 14.36 -27.65
CA ALA A 467 13.11 14.30 -28.91
C ALA A 467 12.22 13.82 -30.08
N LEU A 468 11.40 12.79 -29.87
CA LEU A 468 10.48 12.27 -30.90
C LEU A 468 9.40 13.28 -31.30
N THR A 469 8.82 13.97 -30.32
CA THR A 469 7.80 15.01 -30.58
C THR A 469 8.40 16.22 -31.30
N ALA A 470 9.59 16.70 -30.88
CA ALA A 470 10.32 17.75 -31.58
C ALA A 470 10.66 17.35 -33.03
N GLY A 471 11.07 16.11 -33.26
CA GLY A 471 11.36 15.57 -34.60
C GLY A 471 10.16 15.63 -35.56
N ARG A 472 8.95 15.34 -35.09
CA ARG A 472 7.72 15.41 -35.91
C ARG A 472 7.44 16.85 -36.39
N TYR A 473 7.60 17.85 -35.53
CA TYR A 473 7.42 19.26 -35.91
C TYR A 473 8.55 19.76 -36.82
N LEU A 474 9.79 19.31 -36.61
CA LEU A 474 10.92 19.63 -37.48
C LEU A 474 10.69 19.13 -38.92
N LEU A 475 10.14 17.93 -39.10
CA LEU A 475 9.79 17.41 -40.44
C LEU A 475 8.72 18.26 -41.15
N VAL A 476 7.70 18.76 -40.42
CA VAL A 476 6.69 19.67 -40.98
C VAL A 476 7.33 21.01 -41.38
N ALA A 477 8.17 21.58 -40.53
CA ALA A 477 8.91 22.81 -40.84
C ALA A 477 9.86 22.64 -42.04
N LEU A 478 10.54 21.50 -42.15
CA LEU A 478 11.38 21.14 -43.29
C LEU A 478 10.56 21.04 -44.57
N GLY A 479 9.38 20.41 -44.55
CA GLY A 479 8.46 20.34 -45.68
C GLY A 479 8.04 21.73 -46.20
N ILE A 480 7.73 22.65 -45.28
CA ILE A 480 7.40 24.05 -45.61
C ILE A 480 8.60 24.78 -46.22
N LEU A 481 9.79 24.64 -45.62
CA LEU A 481 11.05 25.23 -46.13
C LEU A 481 11.39 24.73 -47.54
N LEU A 482 11.22 23.43 -47.79
CA LEU A 482 11.57 22.78 -49.04
C LEU A 482 10.56 23.15 -50.14
N GLY A 483 9.27 23.27 -49.81
CA GLY A 483 8.25 23.85 -50.70
C GLY A 483 8.52 25.31 -51.05
N TYR A 484 8.94 26.14 -50.07
CA TYR A 484 9.37 27.52 -50.31
C TYR A 484 10.58 27.59 -51.27
N LEU A 485 11.59 26.75 -51.06
CA LEU A 485 12.81 26.71 -51.88
C LEU A 485 12.59 26.18 -53.30
N LEU A 486 11.80 25.12 -53.48
CA LEU A 486 11.59 24.49 -54.80
C LEU A 486 10.46 25.11 -55.63
N ILE A 487 9.41 25.66 -55.00
CA ILE A 487 8.21 26.14 -55.71
C ILE A 487 8.18 27.67 -55.71
N LEU A 488 8.26 28.31 -54.55
CA LEU A 488 8.04 29.76 -54.44
C LEU A 488 9.25 30.58 -54.93
N ARG A 489 10.47 30.20 -54.53
CA ARG A 489 11.71 30.91 -54.90
C ARG A 489 11.98 31.00 -56.42
N PRO A 490 11.84 29.94 -57.24
CA PRO A 490 12.07 30.06 -58.68
C PRO A 490 10.96 30.83 -59.42
N LEU A 491 9.72 30.81 -58.92
CA LEU A 491 8.62 31.61 -59.48
C LEU A 491 8.86 33.12 -59.26
N ILE A 492 9.33 33.52 -58.08
CA ILE A 492 9.69 34.92 -57.80
C ILE A 492 10.86 35.36 -58.68
N LYS A 493 11.97 34.59 -58.71
CA LYS A 493 13.16 34.92 -59.52
C LYS A 493 12.85 35.09 -61.02
N ARG A 494 11.96 34.28 -61.58
CA ARG A 494 11.56 34.38 -63.00
C ARG A 494 10.82 35.67 -63.37
N HIS A 495 10.38 36.47 -62.40
CA HIS A 495 9.58 37.68 -62.64
C HIS A 495 10.24 38.97 -62.15
N THR A 496 11.45 38.90 -61.57
CA THR A 496 12.22 40.07 -61.12
C THR A 496 13.27 40.55 -62.12
N GLU A 497 13.49 39.84 -63.24
CA GLU A 497 14.42 40.23 -64.30
C GLU A 497 13.63 40.71 -65.54
N ARG A 498 13.73 42.01 -65.87
CA ARG A 498 13.24 42.57 -67.14
C ARG A 498 14.39 42.62 -68.17
N PRO A 499 14.22 42.12 -69.40
CA PRO A 499 15.28 42.14 -70.41
C PRO A 499 15.47 43.54 -71.01
N VAL A 500 16.71 43.99 -71.07
CA VAL A 500 17.15 45.15 -71.87
C VAL A 500 17.25 44.76 -73.34
N LEU A 501 16.70 45.58 -74.23
CA LEU A 501 16.77 45.40 -75.69
C LEU A 501 18.01 46.10 -76.26
N ALA A 502 18.70 45.39 -77.16
CA ALA A 502 19.94 45.85 -77.81
C ALA A 502 19.68 46.74 -79.04
N ALA A 503 20.74 47.40 -79.53
CA ALA A 503 20.68 48.47 -80.53
C ALA A 503 21.10 48.04 -81.96
N ALA A 504 20.97 49.01 -82.89
CA ALA A 504 21.59 49.19 -84.23
C ALA A 504 20.63 49.06 -85.44
N PRO A 505 20.94 49.71 -86.59
CA PRO A 505 21.62 51.00 -86.82
C PRO A 505 20.88 51.93 -87.82
N GLY A 506 21.29 53.21 -87.98
CA GLY A 506 20.78 54.03 -89.11
C GLY A 506 20.99 55.56 -89.04
N THR A 507 22.18 56.02 -89.45
CA THR A 507 22.47 57.34 -90.09
C THR A 507 21.58 58.59 -89.83
N GLY A 508 22.17 59.60 -89.18
CA GLY A 508 21.78 61.02 -89.25
C GLY A 508 23.02 61.89 -88.99
N LEU A 509 23.21 62.98 -89.75
CA LEU A 509 24.49 63.71 -89.89
C LEU A 509 24.38 65.19 -89.45
N GLN A 510 25.50 65.76 -88.96
CA GLN A 510 25.71 67.20 -88.68
C GLN A 510 24.97 67.74 -87.41
N VAL A 511 25.34 68.84 -86.75
CA VAL A 511 26.21 70.00 -87.08
C VAL A 511 27.19 70.32 -85.92
N ARG A 512 28.15 71.22 -86.17
CA ARG A 512 29.32 71.59 -85.35
C ARG A 512 29.18 73.05 -84.84
N VAL A 513 29.85 73.36 -83.71
CA VAL A 513 30.26 74.72 -83.23
C VAL A 513 29.19 75.66 -82.64
N GLY A 514 29.47 76.12 -81.40
CA GLY A 514 29.63 77.57 -81.14
C GLY A 514 28.76 78.19 -80.05
N ASP A 515 29.41 78.52 -78.90
CA ASP A 515 29.22 79.73 -78.06
C ASP A 515 27.82 80.03 -77.45
N ASP A 516 27.66 80.66 -76.28
CA ASP A 516 28.64 81.28 -75.37
C ASP A 516 28.09 81.43 -73.93
N ALA A 517 28.92 82.00 -73.04
CA ALA A 517 28.60 82.68 -71.76
C ALA A 517 28.46 81.87 -70.44
N GLU A 518 29.50 82.02 -69.59
CA GLU A 518 29.50 82.56 -68.20
C GLU A 518 28.53 82.01 -67.10
N ALA A 519 28.84 82.04 -65.79
CA ALA A 519 30.08 82.10 -64.99
C ALA A 519 29.73 81.95 -63.47
N SER A 520 30.75 81.74 -62.62
CA SER A 520 30.77 81.61 -61.14
C SER A 520 29.91 80.49 -60.51
N GLU A 521 30.43 79.42 -59.89
CA GLU A 521 31.57 79.19 -58.95
C GLU A 521 31.21 79.24 -57.46
N GLY A 522 31.80 78.29 -56.71
CA GLY A 522 31.96 78.31 -55.25
C GLY A 522 31.27 77.16 -54.47
N GLU A 523 31.94 76.23 -53.77
CA GLU A 523 33.35 75.78 -53.79
C GLU A 523 33.56 74.51 -52.90
N LEU A 524 34.58 73.66 -53.20
CA LEU A 524 35.33 72.73 -52.29
C LEU A 524 34.58 71.55 -51.60
N GLN A 525 35.14 70.36 -51.30
CA GLN A 525 36.36 69.57 -51.64
C GLN A 525 36.09 68.08 -51.26
N ALA A 526 36.43 67.02 -52.03
CA ALA A 526 37.73 66.32 -52.19
C ALA A 526 38.26 65.60 -50.91
N ALA A 527 39.06 64.52 -50.86
CA ALA A 527 39.56 63.43 -51.74
C ALA A 527 40.30 62.38 -50.83
N GLY A 528 40.83 61.20 -51.22
CA GLY A 528 40.80 60.39 -52.45
C GLY A 528 42.09 59.54 -52.66
N GLY A 529 42.02 58.20 -52.61
CA GLY A 529 43.16 57.25 -52.83
C GLY A 529 44.20 57.14 -51.69
N GLU A 530 45.32 56.40 -51.77
CA GLU A 530 45.66 55.07 -52.34
C GLU A 530 47.13 54.70 -51.93
N ASP A 531 47.50 53.41 -51.92
CA ASP A 531 48.83 52.76 -52.09
C ASP A 531 50.10 52.87 -51.14
N ASP A 532 50.60 51.67 -50.79
CA ASP A 532 51.99 51.09 -50.73
C ASP A 532 53.08 51.29 -49.60
N GLU A 533 53.91 50.23 -49.49
CA GLU A 533 55.29 50.00 -48.93
C GLU A 533 55.66 49.77 -47.41
N LEU A 534 56.16 48.54 -47.16
CA LEU A 534 57.37 48.10 -46.40
C LEU A 534 57.58 48.20 -44.85
N ARG A 535 57.48 47.03 -44.17
CA ARG A 535 58.31 46.48 -43.01
C ARG A 535 58.24 47.21 -41.62
N PRO A 536 58.70 46.59 -40.49
CA PRO A 536 58.46 45.24 -39.95
C PRO A 536 58.06 45.22 -38.43
N TYR A 537 57.65 44.05 -37.90
CA TYR A 537 57.63 43.65 -36.45
C TYR A 537 56.77 44.44 -35.42
N GLN A 538 55.72 43.80 -34.86
CA GLN A 538 55.56 43.48 -33.41
C GLN A 538 54.14 42.98 -33.02
N LYS A 539 54.09 42.04 -32.07
CA LYS A 539 52.91 41.63 -31.25
C LYS A 539 52.88 42.49 -29.96
N PRO A 540 51.84 42.44 -29.10
CA PRO A 540 50.41 42.13 -29.30
C PRO A 540 49.47 43.13 -28.55
N LYS A 541 48.14 42.94 -28.64
CA LYS A 541 47.24 42.92 -27.43
C LYS A 541 45.80 42.48 -27.75
N ARG A 542 45.22 41.70 -26.83
CA ARG A 542 43.81 41.23 -26.85
C ARG A 542 42.85 42.37 -26.48
N LYS A 543 41.65 42.40 -27.08
CA LYS A 543 40.44 42.99 -26.46
C LYS A 543 39.49 41.88 -26.01
N ARG A 544 38.79 42.13 -24.89
CA ARG A 544 37.90 41.19 -24.19
C ARG A 544 36.54 41.08 -24.88
N ARG A 545 35.85 39.94 -24.70
CA ARG A 545 34.39 39.85 -24.82
C ARG A 545 33.78 40.23 -23.47
N SER A 546 32.93 41.26 -23.42
CA SER A 546 32.17 41.61 -22.21
C SER A 546 30.78 42.21 -22.46
N SER A 547 30.36 42.46 -23.71
CA SER A 547 29.08 43.14 -24.00
C SER A 547 27.85 42.31 -23.61
N ALA A 548 27.81 41.02 -23.97
CA ALA A 548 26.59 40.21 -23.86
C ALA A 548 25.98 40.13 -22.44
N TYR A 549 26.80 40.16 -21.38
CA TYR A 549 26.30 40.17 -20.01
C TYR A 549 25.69 41.52 -19.61
N GLU A 550 26.25 42.62 -20.10
CA GLU A 550 25.77 43.97 -19.84
C GLU A 550 24.46 44.24 -20.61
N ASP A 551 24.37 43.73 -21.85
CA ASP A 551 23.17 43.80 -22.70
C ASP A 551 21.96 43.09 -22.03
N HIS A 552 22.12 41.85 -21.55
CA HIS A 552 21.04 41.12 -20.86
C HIS A 552 20.64 41.74 -19.51
N LEU A 553 21.56 42.43 -18.82
CA LEU A 553 21.27 43.09 -17.55
C LEU A 553 20.53 44.43 -17.75
N ALA A 554 20.69 45.06 -18.92
CA ALA A 554 19.85 46.18 -19.35
C ALA A 554 18.43 45.71 -19.72
N GLU A 555 18.32 44.65 -20.54
CA GLU A 555 17.05 44.04 -20.96
C GLU A 555 16.18 43.61 -19.76
N LEU A 556 16.78 42.95 -18.76
CA LEU A 556 16.08 42.58 -17.52
C LEU A 556 15.66 43.79 -16.66
N ARG A 557 16.36 44.92 -16.75
CA ARG A 557 15.98 46.17 -16.04
C ARG A 557 14.82 46.90 -16.72
N GLU A 558 14.76 46.84 -18.04
CA GLU A 558 13.68 47.41 -18.85
C GLU A 558 12.38 46.61 -18.61
N LEU A 559 12.46 45.28 -18.72
CA LEU A 559 11.34 44.37 -18.44
C LEU A 559 10.80 44.51 -16.99
N ALA A 560 11.68 44.81 -16.03
CA ALA A 560 11.31 45.05 -14.64
C ALA A 560 10.57 46.38 -14.40
N GLN A 561 10.76 47.37 -15.27
CA GLN A 561 10.03 48.65 -15.21
C GLN A 561 8.69 48.56 -15.95
N GLU A 562 8.63 47.82 -17.05
CA GLU A 562 7.40 47.65 -17.83
C GLU A 562 6.37 46.75 -17.15
N ASP A 563 6.78 45.59 -16.60
CA ASP A 563 5.82 44.61 -16.06
C ASP A 563 6.26 43.94 -14.73
N PRO A 564 6.31 44.70 -13.62
CA PRO A 564 6.78 44.22 -12.31
C PRO A 564 5.97 43.04 -11.74
N ARG A 565 4.74 42.84 -12.23
CA ARG A 565 3.88 41.70 -11.84
C ARG A 565 4.40 40.37 -12.36
N MET A 566 5.02 40.36 -13.54
CA MET A 566 5.55 39.14 -14.15
C MET A 566 6.77 38.62 -13.38
N ILE A 567 7.69 39.52 -13.02
CA ILE A 567 8.86 39.20 -12.19
C ILE A 567 8.43 38.76 -10.78
N ALA A 568 7.43 39.41 -10.19
CA ALA A 568 6.89 38.98 -8.90
C ALA A 568 6.31 37.54 -8.94
N MET A 569 5.70 37.12 -10.06
CA MET A 569 5.27 35.72 -10.23
C MET A 569 6.44 34.74 -10.38
N ILE A 570 7.52 35.13 -11.05
CA ILE A 570 8.72 34.29 -11.20
C ILE A 570 9.45 34.14 -9.86
N VAL A 571 9.68 35.23 -9.12
CA VAL A 571 10.28 35.17 -7.78
C VAL A 571 9.40 34.36 -6.82
N ARG A 572 8.08 34.51 -6.90
CA ARG A 572 7.13 33.69 -6.13
C ARG A 572 7.18 32.21 -6.51
N SER A 573 7.41 31.86 -7.78
CA SER A 573 7.53 30.46 -8.20
C SER A 573 8.83 29.81 -7.73
N TRP A 574 9.87 30.61 -7.45
CA TRP A 574 11.11 30.14 -6.83
C TRP A 574 10.98 30.03 -5.30
N MET A 575 10.27 30.94 -4.64
CA MET A 575 9.98 30.84 -3.20
C MET A 575 8.99 29.72 -2.83
N ASN A 576 8.15 29.27 -3.76
CA ASN A 576 7.17 28.20 -3.54
C ASN A 576 7.72 26.79 -3.87
N LYS A 577 9.05 26.61 -3.95
CA LYS A 577 9.70 25.34 -4.33
C LYS A 577 10.61 24.74 -3.24
N GLU A 578 10.49 25.27 -2.03
CA GLU A 578 10.81 24.64 -0.74
C GLU A 578 9.51 24.57 0.09
#